data_AF-A0A9D6CIW7-F1
#
_entry.id   AF-A0A9D6CIW7-F1
#
_cell.length_a   1.000
_cell.length_b   1.000
_cell.length_c   1.000
_cell.angle_alpha   90.00
_cell.angle_beta   90.00
_cell.angle_gamma   90.00
#
_symmetry.space_group_name_H-M   'P 1'
#
loop_
_entity.id
_entity.type
_entity.pdbx_description
1 polymer ?
#
loop_
_entity_poly.entity_id
_entity_poly.type
_entity_poly.pdbx_seq_one_letter_code
_entity_poly.pdbx_strand_id
1 'polypeptide(L)'
;MLRTLAISAVLAATAASSANAELFYRYTRNQPSNQWYSTIVAEYAPTSQRFKWEFTSGTQVNGFWLVLSPGANPKGHAGELAMIYFDAKTLTANNSITPTATIYNYNGLNNASSWTDGSPAAGVQTPDRIWSSLDSADAASIIQLSATDNGTSRRFVFEIDATAIQTHAPLYPNPAGDDWTGLAFGAQLGTWFHPMSGMTTSYGTDPSAANFNFLTSFGYASQQSFDTTNLATQLVPTPGAVALLGLAGLAGARRRRA
;
A
#
# COMPACT_ATOMS: atom_id res chain seq x y z
N MET A 1 43.47 -56.10 12.94
CA MET A 1 43.32 -54.67 12.57
C MET A 1 41.84 -54.41 12.29
N LEU A 2 41.09 -53.94 13.30
CA LEU A 2 39.67 -53.60 13.18
C LEU A 2 39.58 -52.09 12.90
N ARG A 3 38.95 -51.68 11.80
CA ARG A 3 38.66 -50.27 11.50
C ARG A 3 37.21 -49.97 11.88
N THR A 4 37.03 -49.12 12.90
CA THR A 4 35.74 -48.62 13.33
C THR A 4 35.34 -47.43 12.45
N LEU A 5 34.23 -47.56 11.70
CA LEU A 5 33.60 -46.45 11.00
C LEU A 5 32.71 -45.68 11.99
N ALA A 6 33.01 -44.41 12.24
CA ALA A 6 32.10 -43.51 12.96
C ALA A 6 31.28 -42.72 11.92
N ILE A 7 29.97 -42.95 11.88
CA ILE A 7 29.02 -42.15 11.10
C ILE A 7 28.51 -41.03 12.01
N SER A 8 28.97 -39.82 11.79
CA SER A 8 28.42 -38.62 12.43
C SER A 8 27.14 -38.20 11.73
N ALA A 9 26.00 -38.39 12.38
CA ALA A 9 24.73 -37.81 11.96
C ALA A 9 24.71 -36.32 12.32
N VAL A 10 24.83 -35.46 11.31
CA VAL A 10 24.57 -34.02 11.46
C VAL A 10 23.05 -33.84 11.50
N LEU A 11 22.50 -33.52 12.68
CA LEU A 11 21.14 -33.00 12.78
C LEU A 11 21.16 -31.54 12.27
N ALA A 12 20.65 -31.32 11.07
CA ALA A 12 20.29 -29.99 10.62
C ALA A 12 18.97 -29.58 11.30
N ALA A 13 19.06 -28.85 12.41
CA ALA A 13 17.92 -28.15 12.98
C ALA A 13 17.64 -26.95 12.06
N THR A 14 16.75 -27.12 11.08
CA THR A 14 16.18 -25.98 10.36
C THR A 14 15.36 -25.18 11.36
N ALA A 15 15.82 -23.96 11.65
CA ALA A 15 15.01 -22.97 12.35
C ALA A 15 13.80 -22.66 11.47
N ALA A 16 12.69 -23.34 11.71
CA ALA A 16 11.39 -22.87 11.26
C ALA A 16 11.13 -21.58 12.03
N SER A 17 11.34 -20.43 11.37
CA SER A 17 10.79 -19.18 11.87
C SER A 17 9.30 -19.42 12.11
N SER A 18 8.85 -19.11 13.32
CA SER A 18 7.42 -19.12 13.63
C SER A 18 6.76 -18.07 12.77
N ALA A 19 6.32 -18.45 11.57
CA ALA A 19 5.41 -17.65 10.77
C ALA A 19 4.11 -17.59 11.57
N ASN A 20 3.96 -16.51 12.35
CA ASN A 20 2.70 -16.22 13.00
C ASN A 20 1.65 -16.12 11.89
N ALA A 21 0.61 -16.92 12.02
CA ALA A 21 -0.55 -16.92 11.15
C ALA A 21 -1.24 -15.55 11.23
N GLU A 22 -0.80 -14.60 10.41
CA GLU A 22 -1.45 -13.30 10.31
C GLU A 22 -2.70 -13.41 9.44
N LEU A 23 -3.73 -12.63 9.80
CA LEU A 23 -4.93 -12.42 9.01
C LEU A 23 -4.85 -11.04 8.35
N PHE A 24 -5.31 -10.92 7.11
CA PHE A 24 -5.42 -9.64 6.43
C PHE A 24 -6.73 -9.53 5.65
N TYR A 25 -7.20 -8.31 5.46
CA TYR A 25 -8.34 -8.01 4.61
C TYR A 25 -7.86 -7.85 3.17
N ARG A 26 -8.54 -8.49 2.22
CA ARG A 26 -8.25 -8.38 0.79
C ARG A 26 -9.49 -7.96 0.03
N TYR A 27 -9.35 -6.95 -0.81
CA TYR A 27 -10.25 -6.67 -1.90
C TYR A 27 -9.59 -7.07 -3.23
N THR A 28 -10.36 -7.69 -4.13
CA THR A 28 -9.88 -8.00 -5.48
C THR A 28 -11.00 -7.73 -6.47
N ARG A 29 -10.68 -6.94 -7.50
CA ARG A 29 -11.55 -6.70 -8.64
C ARG A 29 -10.82 -7.09 -9.90
N ASN A 30 -11.39 -8.04 -10.64
CA ASN A 30 -10.96 -8.44 -11.97
C ASN A 30 -11.98 -7.95 -12.99
N GLN A 31 -11.53 -7.28 -14.04
CA GLN A 31 -12.38 -6.75 -15.11
C GLN A 31 -11.74 -7.05 -16.48
N PRO A 32 -12.22 -8.06 -17.21
CA PRO A 32 -11.58 -8.50 -18.45
C PRO A 32 -11.88 -7.62 -19.68
N SER A 33 -12.81 -6.64 -19.65
CA SER A 33 -13.08 -5.77 -20.82
C SER A 33 -13.74 -4.42 -20.51
N ASN A 34 -13.57 -3.45 -21.43
CA ASN A 34 -14.20 -2.11 -21.50
C ASN A 34 -13.93 -1.12 -20.35
N GLN A 35 -12.90 -1.35 -19.54
CA GLN A 35 -12.44 -0.42 -18.51
C GLN A 35 -10.96 -0.07 -18.74
N TRP A 36 -10.52 1.06 -18.18
CA TRP A 36 -9.12 1.50 -18.27
C TRP A 36 -8.16 0.63 -17.44
N TYR A 37 -8.68 -0.22 -16.55
CA TYR A 37 -7.96 -1.20 -15.74
C TYR A 37 -8.47 -2.62 -15.96
N SER A 38 -7.59 -3.60 -15.70
CA SER A 38 -7.93 -5.03 -15.70
C SER A 38 -8.00 -5.62 -14.30
N THR A 39 -7.17 -5.16 -13.36
CA THR A 39 -7.15 -5.66 -11.97
C THR A 39 -6.93 -4.54 -10.96
N ILE A 40 -7.59 -4.64 -9.81
CA ILE A 40 -7.28 -3.88 -8.58
C ILE A 40 -7.23 -4.86 -7.42
N VAL A 41 -6.18 -4.80 -6.61
CA VAL A 41 -5.98 -5.55 -5.38
C VAL A 41 -5.61 -4.58 -4.27
N ALA A 42 -6.35 -4.64 -3.17
CA ALA A 42 -6.03 -3.91 -1.95
C ALA A 42 -5.89 -4.92 -0.80
N GLU A 43 -4.83 -4.79 0.00
CA GLU A 43 -4.66 -5.60 1.20
C GLU A 43 -4.29 -4.73 2.40
N TYR A 44 -4.84 -5.06 3.57
CA TYR A 44 -4.42 -4.48 4.83
C TYR A 44 -4.39 -5.55 5.91
N ALA A 45 -3.24 -5.69 6.57
CA ALA A 45 -3.06 -6.61 7.67
C ALA A 45 -3.04 -5.80 8.99
N PRO A 46 -4.08 -5.88 9.84
CA PRO A 46 -4.19 -5.00 11.00
C PRO A 46 -3.12 -5.24 12.09
N THR A 47 -2.48 -6.41 12.11
CA THR A 47 -1.49 -6.77 13.13
C THR A 47 -0.09 -6.26 12.76
N SER A 48 0.41 -6.57 11.57
CA SER A 48 1.71 -6.09 11.06
C SER A 48 1.62 -4.71 10.43
N GLN A 49 0.42 -4.20 10.20
CA GLN A 49 0.17 -2.95 9.47
C GLN A 49 0.71 -2.98 8.03
N ARG A 50 0.93 -4.17 7.47
CA ARG A 50 1.25 -4.33 6.05
C ARG A 50 0.10 -3.82 5.20
N PHE A 51 0.40 -2.86 4.34
CA PHE A 51 -0.53 -2.32 3.36
C PHE A 51 -0.07 -2.68 1.95
N LYS A 52 -1.02 -3.02 1.08
CA LYS A 52 -0.77 -3.22 -0.34
C LYS A 52 -1.85 -2.56 -1.19
N TRP A 53 -1.41 -1.83 -2.21
CA TRP A 53 -2.22 -1.45 -3.36
C TRP A 53 -1.54 -1.92 -4.64
N GLU A 54 -2.28 -2.65 -5.46
CA GLU A 54 -1.83 -3.12 -6.76
C GLU A 54 -2.92 -2.93 -7.80
N PHE A 55 -2.56 -2.43 -8.98
CA PHE A 55 -3.49 -2.40 -10.10
C PHE A 55 -2.78 -2.56 -11.45
N THR A 56 -3.55 -2.99 -12.44
CA THR A 56 -3.10 -3.13 -13.83
C THR A 56 -3.96 -2.26 -14.74
N SER A 57 -3.34 -1.47 -15.61
CA SER A 57 -4.00 -0.59 -16.57
C SER A 57 -3.45 -0.77 -17.98
N GLY A 58 -4.02 -0.02 -18.93
CA GLY A 58 -3.37 0.22 -20.23
C GLY A 58 -2.04 0.96 -20.10
N THR A 59 -1.38 1.20 -21.24
CA THR A 59 -0.01 1.76 -21.32
C THR A 59 0.08 3.28 -21.15
N GLN A 60 -1.04 3.99 -21.00
CA GLN A 60 -1.02 5.46 -20.88
C GLN A 60 -0.83 5.95 -19.43
N VAL A 61 -1.23 5.16 -18.44
CA VAL A 61 -1.14 5.55 -17.02
C VAL A 61 0.32 5.60 -16.60
N ASN A 62 0.74 6.68 -15.95
CA ASN A 62 2.12 6.85 -15.45
C ASN A 62 2.19 7.33 -13.99
N GLY A 63 1.11 7.18 -13.24
CA GLY A 63 1.07 7.46 -11.80
C GLY A 63 -0.36 7.41 -11.26
N PHE A 64 -0.53 7.63 -9.97
CA PHE A 64 -1.84 7.78 -9.36
C PHE A 64 -1.80 8.62 -8.07
N TRP A 65 -2.98 9.04 -7.63
CA TRP A 65 -3.20 9.34 -6.22
C TRP A 65 -4.36 8.50 -5.66
N LEU A 66 -4.32 8.25 -4.35
CA LEU A 66 -5.21 7.30 -3.68
C LEU A 66 -5.53 7.75 -2.26
N VAL A 67 -6.81 7.72 -1.90
CA VAL A 67 -7.29 7.76 -0.52
C VAL A 67 -8.18 6.55 -0.28
N LEU A 68 -8.03 5.93 0.89
CA LEU A 68 -8.81 4.77 1.33
C LEU A 68 -9.48 5.05 2.66
N SER A 69 -10.55 4.32 2.93
CA SER A 69 -11.34 4.46 4.16
C SER A 69 -11.98 3.11 4.54
N PRO A 70 -12.42 2.95 5.79
CA PRO A 70 -13.08 1.73 6.27
C PRO A 70 -14.57 1.71 5.88
N GLY A 71 -14.88 1.87 4.59
CA GLY A 71 -16.22 1.72 4.02
C GLY A 71 -16.72 2.95 3.28
N ALA A 72 -16.93 4.08 3.97
CA ALA A 72 -17.51 5.29 3.37
C ALA A 72 -16.68 5.82 2.19
N ASN A 73 -17.25 6.58 1.25
CA ASN A 73 -16.41 7.23 0.23
C ASN A 73 -15.44 8.23 0.93
N PRO A 74 -14.13 8.20 0.66
CA PRO A 74 -13.16 9.05 1.38
C PRO A 74 -13.39 10.56 1.29
N LYS A 75 -14.11 11.07 0.29
CA LYS A 75 -14.30 12.51 0.08
C LYS A 75 -14.92 13.19 1.29
N GLY A 76 -14.31 14.29 1.74
CA GLY A 76 -14.81 15.10 2.84
C GLY A 76 -14.31 14.70 4.23
N HIS A 77 -13.57 13.60 4.35
CA HIS A 77 -13.03 13.09 5.61
C HIS A 77 -11.66 13.70 5.95
N ALA A 78 -11.65 15.02 6.25
CA ALA A 78 -10.44 15.75 6.60
C ALA A 78 -9.83 15.25 7.92
N GLY A 79 -8.52 14.99 7.95
CA GLY A 79 -7.80 14.69 9.19
C GLY A 79 -7.94 13.25 9.70
N GLU A 80 -8.58 12.37 8.94
CA GLU A 80 -8.80 10.96 9.31
C GLU A 80 -7.97 9.98 8.47
N LEU A 81 -7.67 10.35 7.22
CA LEU A 81 -7.20 9.43 6.18
C LEU A 81 -5.84 9.86 5.63
N ALA A 82 -5.11 8.91 5.04
CA ALA A 82 -3.88 9.22 4.32
C ALA A 82 -4.12 9.28 2.80
N MET A 83 -3.44 10.21 2.14
CA MET A 83 -3.42 10.36 0.68
C MET A 83 -2.05 9.99 0.12
N ILE A 84 -2.02 8.96 -0.73
CA ILE A 84 -0.82 8.49 -1.42
C ILE A 84 -0.71 9.20 -2.77
N TYR A 85 0.49 9.62 -3.13
CA TYR A 85 0.89 10.03 -4.48
C TYR A 85 1.97 9.09 -4.97
N PHE A 86 1.77 8.50 -6.14
CA PHE A 86 2.67 7.52 -6.72
C PHE A 86 3.13 7.98 -8.10
N ASP A 87 4.44 8.23 -8.21
CA ASP A 87 5.10 8.77 -9.38
C ASP A 87 5.86 7.70 -10.17
N ALA A 88 5.28 7.31 -11.31
CA ALA A 88 5.92 6.45 -12.31
C ALA A 88 6.11 7.19 -13.65
N LYS A 89 6.29 8.51 -13.65
CA LYS A 89 6.32 9.32 -14.89
C LYS A 89 7.43 8.91 -15.85
N THR A 90 8.52 8.35 -15.31
CA THR A 90 9.68 7.87 -16.08
C THR A 90 9.48 6.48 -16.66
N LEU A 91 8.32 5.84 -16.42
CA LEU A 91 8.00 4.53 -16.98
C LEU A 91 7.80 4.62 -18.49
N THR A 92 8.67 3.93 -19.22
CA THR A 92 8.63 3.76 -20.68
C THR A 92 8.10 2.38 -21.06
N ALA A 93 7.77 2.19 -22.35
CA ALA A 93 7.27 0.92 -22.85
C ALA A 93 8.28 -0.23 -22.66
N ASN A 94 7.77 -1.42 -22.30
CA ASN A 94 8.59 -2.63 -22.08
C ASN A 94 9.70 -2.47 -21.03
N ASN A 95 9.46 -1.68 -19.98
CA ASN A 95 10.44 -1.37 -18.94
C ASN A 95 9.87 -1.61 -17.53
N SER A 96 10.74 -1.73 -16.54
CA SER A 96 10.39 -1.72 -15.11
C SER A 96 11.20 -0.67 -14.37
N ILE A 97 10.54 0.06 -13.47
CA ILE A 97 11.19 1.08 -12.63
C ILE A 97 10.80 0.91 -11.17
N THR A 98 11.62 1.48 -10.28
CA THR A 98 11.20 1.83 -8.92
C THR A 98 10.63 3.25 -8.97
N PRO A 99 9.32 3.42 -8.80
CA PRO A 99 8.68 4.73 -8.77
C PRO A 99 8.97 5.48 -7.47
N THR A 100 8.62 6.76 -7.42
CA THR A 100 8.64 7.56 -6.19
C THR A 100 7.25 7.57 -5.56
N ALA A 101 7.13 7.50 -4.25
CA ALA A 101 5.86 7.65 -3.56
C ALA A 101 5.97 8.58 -2.34
N THR A 102 4.94 9.39 -2.12
CA THR A 102 4.82 10.27 -0.95
C THR A 102 3.42 10.18 -0.36
N ILE A 103 3.30 10.34 0.96
CA ILE A 103 2.06 10.21 1.71
C ILE A 103 1.86 11.44 2.59
N TYR A 104 0.63 11.93 2.60
CA TYR A 104 0.18 13.09 3.35
C TYR A 104 -1.10 12.76 4.12
N ASN A 105 -1.39 13.51 5.17
CA ASN A 105 -2.74 13.53 5.73
C ASN A 105 -3.70 14.13 4.68
N TYR A 106 -4.85 13.49 4.51
CA TYR A 106 -5.88 13.92 3.59
C TYR A 106 -6.59 15.16 4.14
N ASN A 107 -6.57 16.24 3.37
CA ASN A 107 -7.13 17.53 3.76
C ASN A 107 -8.67 17.63 3.64
N GLY A 108 -9.37 16.57 3.23
CA GLY A 108 -10.83 16.54 3.07
C GLY A 108 -11.37 17.23 1.82
N LEU A 109 -10.53 17.89 1.02
CA LEU A 109 -10.97 18.55 -0.21
C LEU A 109 -11.18 17.51 -1.32
N ASN A 110 -12.19 17.70 -2.17
CA ASN A 110 -12.47 16.80 -3.30
C ASN A 110 -11.55 17.08 -4.51
N ASN A 111 -10.24 17.11 -4.28
CA ASN A 111 -9.18 17.18 -5.28
C ASN A 111 -7.85 16.58 -4.75
N ALA A 112 -6.78 16.67 -5.56
CA ALA A 112 -5.48 16.13 -5.21
C ALA A 112 -4.57 17.10 -4.43
N SER A 113 -5.08 18.07 -3.67
CA SER A 113 -4.27 19.18 -3.12
C SER A 113 -3.57 18.91 -1.79
N SER A 114 -3.70 17.72 -1.17
CA SER A 114 -3.10 17.44 0.15
C SER A 114 -1.57 17.58 0.19
N TRP A 115 -0.89 17.49 -0.96
CA TRP A 115 0.56 17.75 -1.04
C TRP A 115 0.95 19.23 -0.87
N THR A 116 0.02 20.16 -1.11
CA THR A 116 0.26 21.61 -1.05
C THR A 116 -0.57 22.31 0.03
N ASP A 117 -1.73 21.76 0.40
CA ASP A 117 -2.65 22.34 1.37
C ASP A 117 -3.10 21.28 2.38
N GLY A 118 -2.73 21.45 3.65
CA GLY A 118 -2.93 20.43 4.68
C GLY A 118 -4.34 20.33 5.27
N SER A 119 -5.23 21.29 5.04
CA SER A 119 -6.58 21.28 5.65
C SER A 119 -7.61 22.03 4.78
N PRO A 120 -8.92 21.91 5.07
CA PRO A 120 -9.95 22.66 4.34
C PRO A 120 -10.16 24.09 4.87
N ALA A 121 -9.34 24.56 5.82
CA ALA A 121 -9.42 25.91 6.35
C ALA A 121 -9.11 26.97 5.28
N ALA A 122 -9.52 28.23 5.53
CA ALA A 122 -9.28 29.31 4.58
C ALA A 122 -7.77 29.60 4.40
N GLY A 123 -7.35 29.76 3.15
CA GLY A 123 -5.94 29.93 2.78
C GLY A 123 -5.19 28.61 2.67
N VAL A 124 -3.98 28.63 2.12
CA VAL A 124 -3.16 27.42 1.97
C VAL A 124 -2.48 27.09 3.29
N GLN A 125 -2.81 25.94 3.86
CA GLN A 125 -2.17 25.44 5.07
C GLN A 125 -0.90 24.67 4.73
N THR A 126 0.01 24.56 5.70
CA THR A 126 1.22 23.74 5.51
C THR A 126 0.80 22.29 5.24
N PRO A 127 1.32 21.61 4.21
CA PRO A 127 0.97 20.22 3.98
C PRO A 127 1.50 19.33 5.10
N ASP A 128 0.64 18.42 5.56
CA ASP A 128 0.94 17.46 6.63
C ASP A 128 1.56 16.20 6.02
N ARG A 129 2.90 16.18 6.01
CA ARG A 129 3.76 15.18 5.38
C ARG A 129 3.99 14.01 6.32
N ILE A 130 3.78 12.79 5.83
CA ILE A 130 3.85 11.57 6.66
C ILE A 130 5.03 10.69 6.28
N TRP A 131 5.20 10.42 4.98
CA TRP A 131 6.14 9.40 4.52
C TRP A 131 6.61 9.70 3.09
N SER A 132 7.89 9.41 2.78
CA SER A 132 8.46 9.53 1.44
C SER A 132 9.41 8.40 1.10
N SER A 133 9.25 7.79 -0.08
CA SER A 133 10.18 6.77 -0.59
C SER A 133 11.57 7.33 -0.91
N LEU A 134 11.74 8.65 -0.92
CA LEU A 134 13.03 9.31 -1.11
C LEU A 134 13.77 9.52 0.22
N ASP A 135 13.08 9.39 1.35
CA ASP A 135 13.71 9.45 2.66
C ASP A 135 14.36 8.10 3.01
N SER A 136 15.65 8.15 3.34
CA SER A 136 16.40 6.97 3.78
C SER A 136 15.87 6.33 5.06
N ALA A 137 15.21 7.12 5.93
CA ALA A 137 14.57 6.60 7.14
C ALA A 137 13.35 5.72 6.82
N ASP A 138 12.66 6.06 5.72
CA ASP A 138 11.43 5.40 5.26
C ASP A 138 11.71 4.22 4.32
N ALA A 139 12.88 4.18 3.69
CA ALA A 139 13.24 3.13 2.73
C ALA A 139 13.13 1.71 3.32
N ALA A 140 13.33 1.55 4.63
CA ALA A 140 13.23 0.26 5.31
C ALA A 140 11.80 -0.27 5.43
N SER A 141 10.77 0.59 5.32
CA SER A 141 9.37 0.17 5.35
C SER A 141 8.84 -0.28 3.98
N ILE A 142 9.61 -0.09 2.90
CA ILE A 142 9.23 -0.52 1.55
C ILE A 142 9.37 -2.04 1.44
N ILE A 143 8.24 -2.73 1.25
CA ILE A 143 8.21 -4.17 0.97
C ILE A 143 8.29 -4.39 -0.55
N GLN A 144 7.50 -3.65 -1.32
CA GLN A 144 7.56 -3.65 -2.78
C GLN A 144 7.10 -2.30 -3.36
N LEU A 145 7.95 -1.70 -4.19
CA LEU A 145 7.64 -0.47 -4.91
C LEU A 145 8.05 -0.63 -6.38
N SER A 146 7.09 -0.85 -7.27
CA SER A 146 7.40 -1.16 -8.67
C SER A 146 6.33 -0.68 -9.64
N ALA A 147 6.76 -0.25 -10.82
CA ALA A 147 5.91 -0.04 -11.98
C ALA A 147 6.52 -0.72 -13.21
N THR A 148 5.76 -1.57 -13.88
CA THR A 148 6.23 -2.41 -15.00
C THR A 148 5.30 -2.25 -16.19
N ASP A 149 5.86 -2.03 -17.37
CA ASP A 149 5.18 -2.02 -18.66
C ASP A 149 5.63 -3.24 -19.48
N ASN A 150 4.68 -3.95 -20.09
CA ASN A 150 4.96 -5.12 -20.95
C ASN A 150 4.56 -4.91 -22.43
N GLY A 151 4.42 -3.66 -22.85
CA GLY A 151 4.02 -3.27 -24.20
C GLY A 151 2.51 -3.27 -24.44
N THR A 152 1.72 -3.94 -23.59
CA THR A 152 0.26 -3.99 -23.71
C THR A 152 -0.47 -3.45 -22.47
N SER A 153 0.18 -3.52 -21.32
CA SER A 153 -0.37 -3.12 -20.03
C SER A 153 0.73 -2.61 -19.10
N ARG A 154 0.32 -1.89 -18.07
CA ARG A 154 1.17 -1.45 -16.97
C ARG A 154 0.65 -2.02 -15.66
N ARG A 155 1.55 -2.56 -14.86
CA ARG A 155 1.27 -3.06 -13.50
C ARG A 155 2.00 -2.18 -12.49
N PHE A 156 1.27 -1.73 -11.48
CA PHE A 156 1.77 -0.89 -10.41
C PHE A 156 1.60 -1.61 -9.08
N VAL A 157 2.64 -1.60 -8.24
CA VAL A 157 2.61 -2.19 -6.91
C VAL A 157 3.19 -1.19 -5.92
N PHE A 158 2.42 -0.92 -4.88
CA PHE A 158 2.80 -0.19 -3.69
C PHE A 158 2.51 -1.08 -2.48
N GLU A 159 3.56 -1.58 -1.82
CA GLU A 159 3.46 -2.43 -0.66
C GLU A 159 4.46 -1.97 0.39
N ILE A 160 3.96 -1.66 1.59
CA ILE A 160 4.75 -1.10 2.69
C ILE A 160 4.36 -1.73 4.03
N ASP A 161 5.28 -1.69 4.97
CA ASP A 161 4.95 -1.61 6.38
C ASP A 161 4.39 -0.21 6.65
N ALA A 162 3.09 -0.11 6.93
CA ALA A 162 2.41 1.17 7.11
C ALA A 162 2.55 1.73 8.53
N THR A 163 3.44 1.21 9.38
CA THR A 163 3.55 1.62 10.78
C THR A 163 3.66 3.12 10.96
N ALA A 164 4.57 3.78 10.24
CA ALA A 164 4.73 5.23 10.31
C ALA A 164 3.44 5.99 9.96
N ILE A 165 2.63 5.46 9.03
CA ILE A 165 1.37 6.07 8.63
C ILE A 165 0.34 5.88 9.75
N GLN A 166 0.20 4.67 10.30
CA GLN A 166 -0.86 4.38 11.27
C GLN A 166 -0.59 4.99 12.65
N THR A 167 0.68 5.26 12.98
CA THR A 167 1.05 5.97 14.20
C THR A 167 1.18 7.48 14.02
N HIS A 168 0.85 8.01 12.84
CA HIS A 168 0.88 9.45 12.57
C HIS A 168 -0.07 10.20 13.52
N ALA A 169 0.38 11.36 13.99
CA ALA A 169 -0.46 12.31 14.71
C ALA A 169 -0.78 13.47 13.76
N PRO A 170 -2.01 13.55 13.21
CA PRO A 170 -2.37 14.58 12.25
C PRO A 170 -2.08 15.99 12.76
N LEU A 171 -1.42 16.81 11.94
CA LEU A 171 -1.25 18.25 12.20
C LEU A 171 -2.62 18.95 12.21
N TYR A 172 -3.54 18.43 11.41
CA TYR A 172 -4.93 18.88 11.31
C TYR A 172 -5.85 17.69 11.59
N PRO A 173 -6.15 17.39 12.87
CA PRO A 173 -7.06 16.30 13.21
C PRO A 173 -8.49 16.64 12.80
N ASN A 174 -9.31 15.61 12.61
CA ASN A 174 -10.72 15.80 12.31
C ASN A 174 -11.41 16.65 13.41
N PRO A 175 -12.15 17.72 13.05
CA PRO A 175 -12.78 18.62 14.01
C PRO A 175 -13.98 18.01 14.76
N ALA A 176 -14.62 16.98 14.20
CA ALA A 176 -15.63 16.16 14.85
C ALA A 176 -15.04 15.12 15.83
N GLY A 177 -13.71 14.96 15.86
CA GLY A 177 -13.00 14.10 16.80
C GLY A 177 -12.91 12.63 16.38
N ASP A 178 -13.14 12.33 15.10
CA ASP A 178 -12.94 10.99 14.56
C ASP A 178 -11.45 10.60 14.61
N ASP A 179 -11.19 9.33 14.92
CA ASP A 179 -9.84 8.80 15.07
C ASP A 179 -9.10 8.70 13.72
N TRP A 180 -7.79 8.88 13.77
CA TRP A 180 -6.91 8.64 12.63
C TRP A 180 -7.00 7.18 12.18
N THR A 181 -7.36 6.97 10.91
CA THR A 181 -7.43 5.66 10.27
C THR A 181 -6.28 5.43 9.28
N GLY A 182 -5.76 6.51 8.68
CA GLY A 182 -4.64 6.47 7.75
C GLY A 182 -4.95 5.64 6.50
N LEU A 183 -4.31 4.47 6.37
CA LEU A 183 -4.53 3.52 5.27
C LEU A 183 -5.33 2.27 5.68
N ALA A 184 -5.76 2.18 6.93
CA ALA A 184 -6.47 0.99 7.42
C ALA A 184 -7.84 0.83 6.77
N PHE A 185 -8.19 -0.41 6.54
CA PHE A 185 -9.56 -0.82 6.25
C PHE A 185 -9.83 -2.21 6.83
N GLY A 186 -11.11 -2.52 7.00
CA GLY A 186 -11.56 -3.77 7.61
C GLY A 186 -12.39 -4.59 6.63
N ALA A 187 -13.55 -5.06 7.11
CA ALA A 187 -14.52 -5.81 6.31
C ALA A 187 -15.09 -5.02 5.12
N GLN A 188 -14.96 -3.69 5.13
CA GLN A 188 -15.39 -2.79 4.08
C GLN A 188 -14.26 -1.84 3.68
N LEU A 189 -14.24 -1.48 2.40
CA LEU A 189 -13.30 -0.58 1.78
C LEU A 189 -14.07 0.51 1.00
N GLY A 190 -13.76 1.76 1.29
CA GLY A 190 -14.07 2.89 0.42
C GLY A 190 -12.83 3.32 -0.34
N THR A 191 -12.99 3.74 -1.60
CA THR A 191 -11.87 4.15 -2.44
C THR A 191 -12.13 5.51 -3.06
N TRP A 192 -11.08 6.30 -3.14
CA TRP A 192 -11.00 7.47 -3.99
C TRP A 192 -9.66 7.41 -4.73
N PHE A 193 -9.70 6.74 -5.89
CA PHE A 193 -8.52 6.33 -6.62
C PHE A 193 -8.51 6.91 -8.02
N HIS A 194 -7.45 7.64 -8.36
CA HIS A 194 -7.33 8.36 -9.62
C HIS A 194 -5.97 8.07 -10.26
N PRO A 195 -5.87 7.06 -11.14
CA PRO A 195 -4.73 6.92 -12.03
C PRO A 195 -4.67 8.09 -13.02
N MET A 196 -3.48 8.44 -13.45
CA MET A 196 -3.29 9.57 -14.36
C MET A 196 -2.31 9.28 -15.47
N SER A 197 -2.42 10.05 -16.54
CA SER A 197 -1.49 10.06 -17.68
C SER A 197 -0.91 11.45 -17.89
N GLY A 198 0.28 11.51 -18.50
CA GLY A 198 0.96 12.78 -18.74
C GLY A 198 1.37 13.48 -17.44
N MET A 199 1.65 12.71 -16.40
CA MET A 199 2.01 13.23 -15.09
C MET A 199 3.32 14.02 -15.12
N THR A 200 3.35 15.14 -14.41
CA THR A 200 4.51 15.98 -14.14
C THR A 200 4.63 16.20 -12.64
N THR A 201 5.82 15.98 -12.11
CA THR A 201 6.10 16.11 -10.67
C THR A 201 7.49 16.70 -10.46
N SER A 202 7.67 17.32 -9.30
CA SER A 202 8.98 17.71 -8.77
C SER A 202 9.02 17.44 -7.27
N TYR A 203 10.23 17.21 -6.74
CA TYR A 203 10.46 16.94 -5.33
C TYR A 203 11.47 17.92 -4.76
N GLY A 204 11.38 18.20 -3.46
CA GLY A 204 12.36 19.03 -2.77
C GLY A 204 13.72 18.33 -2.70
N THR A 205 14.79 19.04 -3.04
CA THR A 205 16.15 18.50 -3.11
C THR A 205 17.12 19.13 -2.12
N ASP A 206 16.70 20.19 -1.43
CA ASP A 206 17.50 20.88 -0.40
C ASP A 206 17.24 20.24 0.97
N PRO A 207 18.22 19.57 1.60
CA PRO A 207 18.06 18.92 2.90
C PRO A 207 17.72 19.88 4.04
N SER A 208 17.90 21.20 3.85
CA SER A 208 17.54 22.21 4.83
C SER A 208 16.10 22.73 4.70
N ALA A 209 15.43 22.41 3.58
CA ALA A 209 14.08 22.86 3.31
C ALA A 209 13.02 21.90 3.89
N ALA A 210 11.91 22.45 4.37
CA ALA A 210 10.81 21.66 4.94
C ALA A 210 10.13 20.69 3.95
N ASN A 211 10.37 20.85 2.65
CA ASN A 211 9.84 20.01 1.58
C ASN A 211 10.87 19.02 1.01
N PHE A 212 12.05 18.88 1.62
CA PHE A 212 13.04 17.89 1.22
C PHE A 212 12.40 16.51 1.08
N ASN A 213 12.63 15.81 -0.03
CA ASN A 213 12.05 14.50 -0.35
C ASN A 213 10.52 14.47 -0.55
N PHE A 214 9.81 15.60 -0.48
CA PHE A 214 8.37 15.67 -0.71
C PHE A 214 8.01 16.43 -1.99
N LEU A 215 6.78 16.26 -2.47
CA LEU A 215 6.30 16.95 -3.67
C LEU A 215 6.38 18.47 -3.51
N THR A 216 6.86 19.12 -4.56
CA THR A 216 6.87 20.58 -4.74
C THR A 216 6.09 21.01 -5.97
N SER A 217 5.78 20.06 -6.86
CA SER A 217 4.88 20.24 -7.98
C SER A 217 4.23 18.90 -8.31
N PHE A 218 2.95 18.96 -8.67
CA PHE A 218 2.17 17.81 -9.09
C PHE A 218 1.13 18.24 -10.12
N GLY A 219 1.14 17.61 -11.29
CA GLY A 219 0.24 17.88 -12.39
C GLY A 219 0.08 16.65 -13.30
N TYR A 220 -0.94 16.67 -14.15
CA TYR A 220 -1.25 15.59 -15.08
C TYR A 220 -2.06 16.10 -16.27
N ALA A 221 -2.05 15.37 -17.38
CA ALA A 221 -2.81 15.71 -18.59
C ALA A 221 -4.25 15.17 -18.54
N SER A 222 -4.42 13.97 -18.00
CA SER A 222 -5.75 13.36 -17.81
C SER A 222 -5.73 12.37 -16.66
N GLN A 223 -6.91 12.04 -16.15
CA GLN A 223 -7.10 11.03 -15.11
C GLN A 223 -8.33 10.17 -15.40
N GLN A 224 -8.38 9.01 -14.76
CA GLN A 224 -9.59 8.20 -14.62
C GLN A 224 -9.97 8.11 -13.14
N SER A 225 -11.12 7.53 -12.82
CA SER A 225 -11.54 7.38 -11.42
C SER A 225 -12.05 5.98 -11.10
N PHE A 226 -11.84 5.59 -9.84
CA PHE A 226 -12.42 4.44 -9.20
C PHE A 226 -12.86 4.86 -7.79
N ASP A 227 -14.03 5.49 -7.76
CA ASP A 227 -14.60 6.10 -6.57
C ASP A 227 -15.73 5.19 -6.07
N THR A 228 -15.57 4.62 -4.88
CA THR A 228 -16.50 3.60 -4.39
C THR A 228 -16.81 3.81 -2.91
N THR A 229 -17.81 3.07 -2.45
CA THR A 229 -18.21 2.98 -1.04
C THR A 229 -18.56 1.52 -0.73
N ASN A 230 -18.29 1.10 0.50
CA ASN A 230 -18.71 -0.16 1.11
C ASN A 230 -18.39 -1.41 0.28
N LEU A 231 -17.23 -1.43 -0.40
CA LEU A 231 -16.76 -2.64 -1.07
C LEU A 231 -16.43 -3.71 -0.03
N ALA A 232 -17.04 -4.89 -0.16
CA ALA A 232 -16.77 -5.99 0.75
C ALA A 232 -15.34 -6.53 0.55
N THR A 233 -14.62 -6.71 1.65
CA THR A 233 -13.32 -7.38 1.68
C THR A 233 -13.45 -8.81 2.18
N GLN A 234 -12.46 -9.64 1.86
CA GLN A 234 -12.34 -11.01 2.35
C GLN A 234 -11.25 -11.06 3.42
N LEU A 235 -11.53 -11.72 4.55
CA LEU A 235 -10.51 -12.02 5.54
C LEU A 235 -9.72 -13.25 5.07
N VAL A 236 -8.42 -13.09 4.85
CA VAL A 236 -7.53 -14.12 4.30
C VAL A 236 -6.45 -14.47 5.31
N PRO A 237 -6.27 -15.77 5.64
CA PRO A 237 -5.10 -16.23 6.39
C PRO A 237 -3.85 -16.18 5.52
N THR A 238 -2.74 -15.73 6.09
CA THR A 238 -1.42 -15.88 5.46
C THR A 238 -1.14 -17.37 5.17
N PRO A 239 -0.43 -17.70 4.07
CA PRO A 239 -0.19 -19.09 3.67
C PRO A 239 0.42 -19.99 4.76
N GLY A 240 1.22 -19.42 5.68
CA GLY A 240 1.77 -20.16 6.83
C GLY A 240 0.72 -20.73 7.79
N ALA A 241 -0.43 -20.04 7.93
CA ALA A 241 -1.54 -20.47 8.76
C ALA A 241 -2.18 -21.78 8.28
N VAL A 242 -2.29 -21.93 6.95
CA VAL A 242 -2.93 -23.08 6.31
C VAL A 242 -2.05 -24.34 6.43
N ALA A 243 -0.73 -24.18 6.31
CA ALA A 243 0.22 -25.27 6.46
C ALA A 243 0.21 -25.87 7.90
N LEU A 244 0.09 -25.01 8.93
CA LEU A 244 0.00 -25.44 10.33
C LEU A 244 -1.28 -26.23 10.63
N LEU A 245 -2.43 -25.81 10.09
CA LEU A 245 -3.69 -26.56 10.22
C LEU A 245 -3.61 -27.94 9.55
N GLY A 246 -2.97 -28.02 8.38
CA GLY A 246 -2.74 -29.29 7.69
C GLY A 246 -1.89 -30.28 8.49
N LEU A 247 -0.81 -29.81 9.12
CA LEU A 247 0.07 -30.64 9.95
C LEU A 247 -0.59 -31.10 11.26
N ALA A 248 -1.36 -30.23 11.91
CA ALA A 248 -2.13 -30.59 13.11
C ALA A 248 -3.19 -31.68 12.81
N GLY A 249 -3.85 -31.60 11.66
CA GLY A 249 -4.80 -32.62 11.19
C GLY A 249 -4.14 -34.00 10.99
N LEU A 250 -2.93 -34.04 10.40
CA LEU A 250 -2.19 -35.29 10.19
C LEU A 250 -1.68 -35.90 11.50
N ALA A 251 -1.23 -35.08 12.46
CA ALA A 251 -0.81 -35.55 13.78
C ALA A 251 -2.00 -36.09 14.62
N GLY A 252 -3.16 -35.41 14.55
CA GLY A 252 -4.39 -35.86 15.22
C GLY A 252 -4.94 -37.17 14.65
N ALA A 253 -4.88 -37.36 13.33
CA ALA A 253 -5.32 -38.59 12.67
C ALA A 253 -4.46 -39.82 13.04
N ARG A 254 -3.16 -39.62 13.31
CA ARG A 254 -2.26 -40.71 13.74
C ARG A 254 -2.52 -41.17 15.17
N ARG A 255 -3.04 -40.31 16.05
CA ARG A 255 -3.28 -40.63 17.47
C ARG A 255 -4.55 -41.44 17.72
N ARG A 256 -5.42 -41.61 16.72
CA ARG A 256 -6.65 -42.43 16.79
C ARG A 256 -6.49 -43.87 16.30
N ARG A 257 -5.26 -44.32 16.01
CA ARG A 257 -4.97 -45.70 15.56
C ARG A 257 -3.97 -46.44 16.47
N ALA A 258 -4.00 -46.17 17.77
CA ALA A 258 -3.32 -46.97 18.78
C ALA A 258 -4.35 -47.40 19.84
#